data_AF-A0A1T4MWQ8-F1
#
_entry.id   AF-A0A1T4MWQ8-F1
#
_cell.length_a   1.000
_cell.length_b   1.000
_cell.length_c   1.000
_cell.angle_alpha   90.00
_cell.angle_beta   90.00
_cell.angle_gamma   90.00
#
_symmetry.space_group_name_H-M   'P 1'
#
loop_
_entity.id
_entity.type
_entity.pdbx_description
1 polymer ?
#
loop_
_entity_poly.entity_id
_entity_poly.type
_entity_poly.pdbx_seq_one_letter_code
_entity_poly.pdbx_strand_id
1 'polypeptide(L)'
;MTSLRSIAAVAVGSLVAAVVAHAAPPYVSGPAQDRAQEACLKQEVKPNSTVWELCLSHVGRAYEWGEPALAKQLAKAAGDAKESCLDEGYDAESTGYRTCVSREMDARSQLMILGDDSSGDNVAQTQ
;
A
#
# COMPACT_ATOMS: atom_id res chain seq x y z
N MET A 1 73.13 -18.90 -8.86
CA MET A 1 72.26 -18.52 -10.00
C MET A 1 70.83 -18.89 -9.61
N THR A 2 70.05 -17.91 -9.16
CA THR A 2 68.67 -18.07 -8.70
C THR A 2 67.72 -17.44 -9.71
N SER A 3 66.68 -18.17 -10.13
CA SER A 3 65.43 -17.57 -10.59
C SER A 3 64.33 -18.63 -10.68
N LEU A 4 63.55 -18.80 -9.60
CA LEU A 4 62.23 -19.44 -9.70
C LEU A 4 61.25 -18.40 -10.27
N ARG A 5 60.60 -18.73 -11.39
CA ARG A 5 59.54 -17.92 -11.99
C ARG A 5 58.19 -18.46 -11.54
N SER A 6 57.57 -17.80 -10.56
CA SER A 6 56.17 -18.02 -10.20
C SER A 6 55.29 -17.09 -11.05
N ILE A 7 54.46 -17.66 -11.93
CA ILE A 7 53.45 -16.91 -12.68
C ILE A 7 52.15 -16.98 -11.87
N ALA A 8 51.79 -15.87 -11.23
CA ALA A 8 50.51 -15.70 -10.55
C ALA A 8 49.42 -15.45 -11.60
N ALA A 9 48.48 -16.39 -11.74
CA ALA A 9 47.28 -16.19 -12.53
C ALA A 9 46.27 -15.39 -11.68
N VAL A 10 46.07 -14.11 -12.02
CA VAL A 10 45.02 -13.27 -11.42
C VAL A 10 43.72 -13.55 -12.16
N ALA A 11 42.81 -14.27 -11.53
CA ALA A 11 41.45 -14.46 -12.01
C ALA A 11 40.64 -13.17 -11.79
N VAL A 12 40.32 -12.44 -12.85
CA VAL A 12 39.45 -11.26 -12.80
C VAL A 12 38.00 -11.72 -12.98
N GLY A 13 37.35 -12.07 -11.87
CA GLY A 13 35.90 -12.29 -11.82
C GLY A 13 35.18 -10.95 -11.82
N SER A 14 34.53 -10.59 -12.94
CA SER A 14 33.71 -9.39 -13.04
C SER A 14 32.29 -9.73 -12.63
N LEU A 15 31.95 -9.55 -11.35
CA LEU A 15 30.56 -9.57 -10.86
C LEU A 15 29.91 -8.24 -11.21
N VAL A 16 29.17 -8.19 -12.31
CA VAL A 16 28.30 -7.05 -12.64
C VAL A 16 26.97 -7.26 -11.89
N ALA A 17 26.87 -6.72 -10.68
CA ALA A 17 25.59 -6.58 -9.99
C ALA A 17 24.89 -5.34 -10.57
N ALA A 18 23.97 -5.54 -11.51
CA ALA A 18 23.07 -4.49 -11.96
C ALA A 18 22.06 -4.18 -10.85
N VAL A 19 22.37 -3.19 -10.02
CA VAL A 19 21.43 -2.67 -9.03
C VAL A 19 20.51 -1.68 -9.74
N VAL A 20 19.30 -2.12 -10.08
CA VAL A 20 18.25 -1.23 -10.53
C VAL A 20 17.69 -0.53 -9.29
N ALA A 21 18.25 0.63 -8.94
CA ALA A 21 17.72 1.50 -7.91
C ALA A 21 16.59 2.34 -8.51
N HIS A 22 15.37 1.79 -8.57
CA HIS A 22 14.19 2.63 -8.73
C HIS A 22 13.96 3.39 -7.42
N ALA A 23 14.02 4.71 -7.50
CA ALA A 23 13.90 5.64 -6.38
C ALA A 23 12.49 5.56 -5.75
N ALA A 24 12.31 4.63 -4.81
CA ALA A 24 11.23 4.73 -3.84
C ALA A 24 11.63 5.78 -2.77
N PRO A 25 10.71 6.68 -2.36
CA PRO A 25 10.99 7.68 -1.32
C PRO A 25 11.45 6.99 -0.03
N PRO A 26 12.23 7.68 0.84
CA PRO A 26 12.83 7.06 2.01
C PRO A 26 11.74 6.43 2.88
N TYR A 27 11.70 5.10 2.85
CA TYR A 27 10.82 4.25 3.62
C TYR A 27 10.95 4.65 5.09
N VAL A 28 9.84 5.10 5.70
CA VAL A 28 9.80 5.32 7.15
C VAL A 28 10.03 3.96 7.81
N SER A 29 11.23 3.78 8.36
CA SER A 29 11.71 2.53 8.95
C SER A 29 10.81 2.07 10.09
N GLY A 30 9.91 1.13 9.80
CA GLY A 30 9.05 0.44 10.74
C GLY A 30 8.39 -0.77 10.08
N PRO A 31 7.97 -1.78 10.85
CA PRO A 31 7.14 -2.87 10.34
C PRO A 31 5.95 -2.33 9.54
N ALA A 32 5.60 -2.96 8.43
CA ALA A 32 4.42 -2.58 7.64
C ALA A 32 3.14 -2.51 8.51
N GLN A 33 3.07 -3.38 9.52
CA GLN A 33 1.98 -3.44 10.48
C GLN A 33 1.90 -2.20 11.39
N ASP A 34 3.03 -1.62 11.80
CA ASP A 34 3.04 -0.41 12.64
C ASP A 34 2.58 0.81 11.83
N ARG A 35 3.04 0.91 10.58
CA ARG A 35 2.58 1.96 9.65
C ARG A 35 1.10 1.82 9.32
N ALA A 36 0.60 0.59 9.21
CA ALA A 36 -0.83 0.32 8.99
C ALA A 36 -1.67 0.78 10.20
N GLN A 37 -1.24 0.44 11.42
CA GLN A 37 -1.91 0.88 12.65
C GLN A 37 -1.98 2.40 12.73
N GLU A 38 -0.86 3.09 12.49
CA GLU A 38 -0.82 4.56 12.50
C GLU A 38 -1.78 5.15 11.46
N ALA A 39 -1.78 4.62 10.23
CA ALA A 39 -2.65 5.08 9.17
C ALA A 39 -4.14 4.88 9.49
N CYS A 40 -4.51 3.74 10.07
CA CYS A 40 -5.90 3.47 10.48
C CYS A 40 -6.33 4.37 11.65
N LEU A 41 -5.46 4.59 12.64
CA LEU A 41 -5.73 5.51 13.75
C LEU A 41 -5.95 6.95 13.27
N LYS A 42 -5.17 7.39 12.28
CA LYS A 42 -5.29 8.72 11.69
C LYS A 42 -6.65 8.96 11.01
N GLN A 43 -7.35 7.90 10.62
CA GLN A 43 -8.70 7.94 10.04
C GLN A 43 -9.79 7.64 11.08
N GLU A 44 -9.43 7.80 12.37
CA GLU A 44 -10.31 7.61 13.52
C GLU A 44 -10.98 6.24 13.54
N VAL A 45 -10.28 5.22 13.03
CA VAL A 45 -10.72 3.83 13.11
C VAL A 45 -10.38 3.31 14.50
N LYS A 46 -11.41 2.99 15.29
CA LYS A 46 -11.26 2.55 16.69
C LYS A 46 -10.56 1.18 16.76
N PRO A 47 -9.50 1.02 17.57
CA PRO A 47 -8.88 -0.29 17.80
C PRO A 47 -9.88 -1.35 18.28
N ASN A 48 -9.61 -2.61 17.92
CA ASN A 48 -10.46 -3.76 18.26
C ASN A 48 -11.91 -3.68 17.72
N SER A 49 -12.13 -2.89 16.67
CA SER A 49 -13.40 -2.86 15.94
C SER A 49 -13.33 -3.70 14.67
N THR A 50 -14.48 -4.02 14.07
CA THR A 50 -14.52 -4.67 12.76
C THR A 50 -13.81 -3.85 11.68
N VAL A 51 -14.00 -2.52 11.69
CA VAL A 51 -13.35 -1.62 10.73
C VAL A 51 -11.84 -1.63 10.91
N TRP A 52 -11.36 -1.78 12.14
CA TRP A 52 -9.93 -1.87 12.45
C TRP A 52 -9.27 -3.08 11.80
N GLU A 53 -9.87 -4.26 11.94
CA GLU A 53 -9.33 -5.49 11.34
C GLU A 53 -9.27 -5.40 9.82
N LEU A 54 -10.33 -4.87 9.19
CA LEU A 54 -10.37 -4.64 7.75
C LEU A 54 -9.32 -3.62 7.33
N CYS A 55 -9.26 -2.47 8.00
CA CYS A 55 -8.27 -1.43 7.70
C CYS A 55 -6.83 -1.98 7.77
N LEU A 56 -6.48 -2.69 8.84
CA LEU A 56 -5.14 -3.28 8.98
C LEU A 56 -4.82 -4.28 7.87
N SER A 57 -5.78 -5.13 7.48
CA SER A 57 -5.59 -6.12 6.41
C SER A 57 -5.24 -5.46 5.07
N HIS A 58 -6.04 -4.48 4.64
CA HIS A 58 -5.85 -3.81 3.35
C HIS A 58 -4.63 -2.87 3.35
N VAL A 59 -4.49 -2.06 4.39
CA VAL A 59 -3.42 -1.06 4.50
C VAL A 59 -2.07 -1.72 4.75
N GLY A 60 -2.03 -2.76 5.60
CA GLY A 60 -0.82 -3.55 5.86
C GLY A 60 -0.27 -4.17 4.60
N ARG A 61 -1.13 -4.82 3.80
CA ARG A 61 -0.75 -5.41 2.52
C ARG A 61 -0.20 -4.37 1.54
N ALA A 62 -0.82 -3.20 1.44
CA ALA A 62 -0.29 -2.13 0.59
C ALA A 62 1.10 -1.64 1.06
N TYR A 63 1.32 -1.55 2.37
CA TYR A 63 2.63 -1.21 2.92
C TYR A 63 3.69 -2.30 2.71
N GLU A 64 3.30 -3.58 2.74
CA GLU A 64 4.17 -4.73 2.42
C GLU A 64 4.60 -4.74 0.96
N TRP A 65 3.72 -4.31 0.05
CA TRP A 65 4.03 -4.15 -1.38
C TRP A 65 4.81 -2.89 -1.72
N GLY A 66 5.12 -2.04 -0.74
CA GLY A 66 5.83 -0.80 -1.01
C GLY A 66 4.96 0.28 -1.66
N GLU A 67 3.64 0.21 -1.49
CA GLU A 67 2.63 1.12 -2.06
C GLU A 67 2.06 2.07 -0.99
N PRO A 68 2.84 3.05 -0.46
CA PRO A 68 2.41 3.89 0.65
C PRO A 68 1.31 4.89 0.28
N ALA A 69 1.19 5.27 -1.00
CA ALA A 69 0.11 6.13 -1.48
C ALA A 69 -1.23 5.37 -1.44
N LEU A 70 -1.26 4.16 -2.01
CA LEU A 70 -2.40 3.27 -1.95
C LEU A 70 -2.78 2.96 -0.49
N ALA A 71 -1.80 2.66 0.37
CA ALA A 71 -2.05 2.40 1.79
C ALA A 71 -2.79 3.56 2.48
N LYS A 72 -2.42 4.81 2.19
CA LYS A 72 -3.11 6.00 2.73
C LYS A 72 -4.53 6.14 2.18
N GLN A 73 -4.73 5.86 0.89
CA GLN A 73 -6.06 5.90 0.27
C GLN A 73 -6.98 4.82 0.85
N LEU A 74 -6.47 3.60 1.05
CA LEU A 74 -7.20 2.50 1.68
C LEU A 74 -7.55 2.81 3.14
N ALA A 75 -6.64 3.42 3.89
CA ALA A 75 -6.93 3.86 5.25
C ALA A 75 -8.06 4.89 5.25
N LYS A 76 -8.00 5.89 4.35
CA LYS A 76 -9.07 6.87 4.21
C LYS A 76 -10.40 6.22 3.84
N ALA A 77 -10.40 5.29 2.89
CA ALA A 77 -11.60 4.55 2.50
C ALA A 77 -12.23 3.79 3.67
N ALA A 78 -11.43 3.26 4.61
CA ALA A 78 -11.97 2.63 5.82
C ALA A 78 -12.66 3.65 6.75
N GLY A 79 -12.08 4.84 6.91
CA GLY A 79 -12.68 5.95 7.67
C GLY A 79 -13.98 6.44 7.04
N ASP A 80 -13.98 6.66 5.72
CA ASP A 80 -15.14 7.12 4.96
C ASP A 80 -16.26 6.05 4.96
N ALA A 81 -15.91 4.76 4.85
CA ALA A 81 -16.87 3.66 4.92
C ALA A 81 -17.54 3.57 6.30
N LYS A 82 -16.74 3.73 7.38
CA LYS A 82 -17.24 3.81 8.76
C LYS A 82 -18.28 4.91 8.90
N GLU A 83 -17.96 6.12 8.45
CA GLU A 83 -18.85 7.28 8.54
C GLU A 83 -20.13 7.07 7.71
N SER A 84 -20.01 6.66 6.44
CA SER A 84 -21.16 6.40 5.57
C SER A 84 -22.13 5.38 6.15
N CYS A 85 -21.62 4.27 6.70
CA CYS A 85 -22.49 3.25 7.29
C CYS A 85 -23.16 3.72 8.58
N LEU A 86 -22.51 4.56 9.38
CA LEU A 86 -23.14 5.16 10.56
C LEU A 86 -24.24 6.16 10.16
N ASP A 87 -24.00 6.96 9.12
CA ASP A 87 -24.96 7.92 8.58
C ASP A 87 -26.19 7.23 7.96
N GLU A 88 -26.02 6.04 7.40
CA GLU A 88 -27.12 5.17 6.95
C GLU A 88 -27.92 4.54 8.12
N GLY A 89 -27.50 4.77 9.36
CA GLY A 89 -28.20 4.32 10.57
C GLY A 89 -27.84 2.91 11.00
N TYR A 90 -26.75 2.33 10.49
CA TYR A 90 -26.28 1.04 10.98
C TYR A 90 -25.66 1.18 12.37
N ASP A 91 -26.05 0.31 13.28
CA ASP A 91 -25.43 0.19 14.60
C ASP A 91 -24.03 -0.42 14.49
N ALA A 92 -23.01 0.23 15.09
CA ALA A 92 -21.60 -0.14 14.96
C ALA A 92 -21.25 -1.55 15.43
N GLU A 93 -22.08 -2.16 16.29
CA GLU A 93 -21.89 -3.52 16.80
C GLU A 93 -22.69 -4.56 15.99
N SER A 94 -23.48 -4.12 15.01
CA SER A 94 -24.34 -4.99 14.21
C SER A 94 -23.60 -5.70 13.06
N THR A 95 -24.11 -6.87 12.67
CA THR A 95 -23.68 -7.56 11.45
C THR A 95 -23.97 -6.75 10.18
N GLY A 96 -25.03 -5.92 10.21
CA GLY A 96 -25.39 -5.02 9.11
C GLY A 96 -24.29 -3.99 8.85
N TYR A 97 -23.79 -3.37 9.92
CA TYR A 97 -22.67 -2.44 9.85
C TYR A 97 -21.40 -3.06 9.28
N ARG A 98 -21.02 -4.26 9.76
CA ARG A 98 -19.88 -5.02 9.22
C ARG A 98 -20.00 -5.26 7.72
N THR A 99 -21.20 -5.62 7.26
CA THR A 99 -21.47 -5.89 5.85
C THR A 99 -21.40 -4.60 5.03
N CYS A 100 -21.98 -3.52 5.53
CA CYS A 100 -21.92 -2.20 4.89
C CYS A 100 -20.46 -1.77 4.72
N VAL A 101 -19.66 -1.76 5.80
CA VAL A 101 -18.26 -1.31 5.75
C VAL A 101 -17.44 -2.15 4.78
N SER A 102 -17.61 -3.48 4.76
CA SER A 102 -16.90 -4.34 3.81
C SER A 102 -17.22 -3.96 2.37
N ARG A 103 -18.51 -3.79 2.03
CA ARG A 103 -18.94 -3.42 0.67
C ARG A 103 -18.42 -2.04 0.26
N GLU A 104 -18.51 -1.08 1.17
CA GLU A 104 -18.06 0.29 0.98
C GLU A 104 -16.53 0.37 0.77
N MET A 105 -15.76 -0.43 1.50
CA MET A 105 -14.32 -0.55 1.29
C MET A 105 -13.98 -1.26 -0.02
N ASP A 106 -14.67 -2.35 -0.35
CA ASP A 106 -14.47 -3.09 -1.60
C ASP A 106 -14.76 -2.20 -2.82
N ALA A 107 -15.89 -1.49 -2.81
CA ALA A 107 -16.28 -0.57 -3.87
C ALA A 107 -15.24 0.55 -4.08
N ARG A 108 -14.78 1.18 -2.99
CA ARG A 108 -13.74 2.23 -3.07
C ARG A 108 -12.40 1.68 -3.56
N SER A 109 -12.02 0.47 -3.13
CA SER A 109 -10.78 -0.16 -3.58
C SER A 109 -10.79 -0.46 -5.08
N GLN A 110 -11.93 -0.89 -5.62
CA GLN A 110 -12.10 -1.13 -7.06
C GLN A 110 -11.98 0.17 -7.86
N LEU A 111 -12.52 1.28 -7.34
CA LEU A 111 -12.37 2.59 -7.98
C LEU A 111 -10.91 3.08 -8.00
N MET A 112 -10.10 2.73 -6.99
CA MET A 112 -8.67 3.07 -6.99
C MET A 112 -7.90 2.30 -8.06
N ILE A 113 -8.35 1.10 -8.44
CA ILE A 113 -7.73 0.30 -9.52
C ILE A 113 -8.11 0.85 -10.90
N LEU A 114 -9.34 1.35 -11.05
CA LEU A 114 -9.87 1.88 -12.32
C LEU A 114 -9.52 3.37 -12.56
N GLY A 115 -9.15 4.10 -11.51
CA GLY A 115 -8.91 5.54 -11.56
C GLY A 115 -7.62 5.95 -12.27
N ASP A 116 -6.64 5.06 -12.39
CA ASP A 116 -5.36 5.35 -13.08
C ASP A 116 -5.51 5.46 -14.61
N ASP A 117 -6.62 4.96 -15.16
CA ASP A 117 -6.91 4.99 -16.61
C ASP A 117 -7.63 6.29 -17.04
N SER A 118 -8.09 7.09 -16.07
CA SER A 118 -8.96 8.26 -16.28
C SER A 118 -8.17 9.57 -16.34
N SER A 119 -6.97 9.58 -16.94
CA SER A 119 -6.39 10.83 -17.44
C SER A 119 -7.26 11.29 -18.59
N GLY A 120 -8.13 12.26 -18.31
CA GLY A 120 -9.06 12.86 -19.25
C GLY A 120 -8.38 13.62 -20.37
N ASP A 121 -7.76 12.91 -21.31
CA ASP A 121 -7.60 13.40 -22.67
C ASP A 121 -9.00 13.40 -23.30
N ASN A 122 -9.62 14.57 -23.30
CA ASN A 122 -10.80 14.85 -24.10
C ASN A 122 -10.45 14.64 -25.58
N VAL A 123 -10.58 13.42 -26.10
CA VAL A 123 -10.45 13.07 -27.53
C VAL A 123 -11.54 13.68 -28.43
N ALA A 124 -12.26 14.69 -27.94
CA ALA A 124 -13.39 15.34 -28.61
C ALA A 124 -13.07 16.75 -29.14
N GLN A 125 -11.80 17.14 -29.27
CA GLN A 125 -11.40 18.37 -29.96
C GLN A 125 -10.35 18.10 -31.04
N THR A 126 -10.75 17.46 -32.14
CA THR A 126 -10.09 17.65 -33.43
C THR A 126 -11.11 17.42 -34.54
N GLN A 127 -11.83 18.49 -34.90
CA GLN A 127 -12.42 18.67 -36.22
C GLN A 127 -12.10 20.09 -36.68
#